data_AF-A0A6J0G6Z0-F1
#
_entry.id   AF-A0A6J0G6Z0-F1
#
_cell.length_a   1.000
_cell.length_b   1.000
_cell.length_c   1.000
_cell.angle_alpha   90.00
_cell.angle_beta   90.00
_cell.angle_gamma   90.00
#
_symmetry.space_group_name_H-M   'P 1'
#
loop_
_entity.id
_entity.type
_entity.pdbx_description
1 polymer ?
#
loop_
_entity_poly.entity_id
_entity_poly.type
_entity_poly.pdbx_seq_one_letter_code
_entity_poly.pdbx_strand_id
1 'polypeptide(L)'
;LVFTPALGAVSRWFPSHRPLATGLVVSGAAVSGLALGPLMPLALDAYGWRGALLLLAAVSLNLVAAAALLRPPRRAPPDPPDPPASPRRRPALARLLRHGPFLRYAAAFALLDAGYYVPFVHGAARARELGCDSRRAGAVLAAMAAVDGAGRVAGGWLAARPAAALLRHLWAWAALAGAAALLLPLGTSFGGLVALAAAYGGCAGAVAPLQFAGVAEVVGARRAGHAIGLMQLVESVGSLLGAPLA
;
A
#
# COMPACT_ATOMS: atom_id res chain seq x y z
N LEU A 1 -5.97 -3.73 12.08
CA LEU A 1 -6.17 -5.18 12.38
C LEU A 1 -6.75 -5.98 11.21
N VAL A 2 -7.70 -5.47 10.41
CA VAL A 2 -8.34 -6.23 9.31
C VAL A 2 -7.45 -6.38 8.06
N PHE A 3 -6.52 -5.44 7.84
CA PHE A 3 -5.72 -5.37 6.62
C PHE A 3 -4.80 -6.58 6.39
N THR A 4 -3.93 -6.91 7.35
CA THR A 4 -3.00 -8.05 7.28
C THR A 4 -3.70 -9.40 7.07
N PRO A 5 -4.75 -9.78 7.82
CA PRO A 5 -5.44 -11.05 7.59
C PRO A 5 -6.18 -11.07 6.24
N ALA A 6 -6.74 -9.95 5.78
CA ALA A 6 -7.36 -9.88 4.44
C ALA A 6 -6.33 -10.14 3.32
N LEU A 7 -5.15 -9.51 3.38
CA LEU A 7 -4.06 -9.76 2.42
C LEU A 7 -3.53 -11.19 2.48
N GLY A 8 -3.41 -11.74 3.70
CA GLY A 8 -3.05 -13.13 3.90
C GLY A 8 -4.06 -14.09 3.27
N ALA A 9 -5.36 -13.80 3.38
CA ALA A 9 -6.42 -14.58 2.77
C ALA A 9 -6.37 -14.51 1.23
N VAL A 10 -6.23 -13.31 0.65
CA VAL A 10 -6.10 -13.09 -0.80
C VAL A 10 -4.95 -13.90 -1.38
N SER A 11 -3.80 -13.89 -0.70
CA SER A 11 -2.60 -14.63 -1.12
C SER A 11 -2.80 -16.14 -1.21
N ARG A 12 -3.75 -16.70 -0.44
CA ARG A 12 -4.12 -18.12 -0.41
C ARG A 12 -5.20 -18.46 -1.44
N TRP A 13 -6.18 -17.58 -1.65
CA TRP A 13 -7.28 -17.80 -2.60
C TRP A 13 -6.87 -17.63 -4.07
N PHE A 14 -5.92 -16.72 -4.34
CA PHE A 14 -5.52 -16.38 -5.71
C PHE A 14 -4.00 -16.55 -5.92
N PRO A 15 -3.44 -17.78 -5.87
CA PRO A 15 -2.00 -17.98 -6.02
C PRO A 15 -1.48 -17.56 -7.40
N SER A 16 -2.22 -17.83 -8.48
CA SER A 16 -1.79 -17.54 -9.86
C SER A 16 -1.96 -16.07 -10.29
N HIS A 17 -2.84 -15.33 -9.61
CA HIS A 17 -3.14 -13.91 -9.93
C HIS A 17 -2.98 -13.02 -8.68
N ARG A 18 -2.08 -13.41 -7.78
CA ARG A 18 -1.84 -12.74 -6.49
C ARG A 18 -1.60 -11.23 -6.64
N PRO A 19 -0.78 -10.74 -7.60
CA PRO A 19 -0.52 -9.31 -7.73
C PRO A 19 -1.78 -8.51 -8.09
N LEU A 20 -2.60 -9.01 -9.01
CA LEU A 20 -3.85 -8.36 -9.41
C LEU A 20 -4.89 -8.37 -8.27
N ALA A 21 -5.08 -9.52 -7.62
CA ALA A 21 -6.02 -9.62 -6.51
C ALA A 21 -5.62 -8.71 -5.34
N THR A 22 -4.31 -8.59 -5.08
CA THR A 22 -3.76 -7.65 -4.08
C THR A 22 -3.98 -6.20 -4.51
N GLY A 23 -3.75 -5.89 -5.79
CA GLY A 23 -4.07 -4.60 -6.41
C GLY A 23 -5.51 -4.16 -6.16
N LEU A 24 -6.47 -5.03 -6.47
CA LEU A 24 -7.89 -4.74 -6.28
C LEU A 24 -8.26 -4.47 -4.81
N VAL A 25 -7.77 -5.31 -3.90
CA VAL A 25 -8.05 -5.15 -2.46
C VAL A 25 -7.44 -3.87 -1.90
N VAL A 26 -6.20 -3.57 -2.27
CA VAL A 26 -5.46 -2.38 -1.79
C VAL A 26 -5.98 -1.09 -2.45
N SER A 27 -6.63 -1.17 -3.61
CA SER A 27 -7.26 -0.02 -4.29
C SER A 27 -8.44 0.57 -3.52
N GLY A 28 -9.04 -0.18 -2.59
CA GLY A 28 -10.09 0.34 -1.71
C GLY A 28 -9.66 1.58 -0.93
N ALA A 29 -8.36 1.72 -0.60
CA ALA A 29 -7.83 2.90 0.06
C ALA A 29 -7.96 4.17 -0.81
N ALA A 30 -7.66 4.08 -2.11
CA ALA A 30 -7.79 5.20 -3.05
C ALA A 30 -9.27 5.62 -3.20
N VAL A 31 -10.17 4.65 -3.32
CA VAL A 31 -11.63 4.89 -3.36
C VAL A 31 -12.08 5.59 -2.07
N SER A 32 -11.62 5.13 -0.91
CA SER A 32 -11.97 5.75 0.37
C SER A 32 -11.43 7.17 0.50
N GLY A 33 -10.20 7.45 0.03
CA GLY A 33 -9.64 8.79 0.06
C GLY A 33 -10.42 9.78 -0.82
N LEU A 34 -10.80 9.34 -2.03
CA LEU A 34 -11.60 10.15 -2.94
C LEU A 34 -13.03 10.39 -2.45
N ALA A 35 -13.64 9.39 -1.79
CA ALA A 35 -14.98 9.50 -1.24
C ALA A 35 -15.01 10.33 0.06
N LEU A 36 -14.06 10.12 0.98
CA LEU A 36 -14.03 10.81 2.27
C LEU A 36 -13.72 12.29 2.13
N GLY A 37 -12.95 12.71 1.11
CA GLY A 37 -12.63 14.12 0.85
C GLY A 37 -13.85 15.05 0.85
N PRO A 38 -14.86 14.81 -0.02
CA PRO A 38 -16.11 15.59 -0.02
C PRO A 38 -17.11 15.15 1.05
N LEU A 39 -17.18 13.86 1.40
CA LEU A 39 -18.20 13.37 2.35
C LEU A 39 -17.93 13.83 3.79
N MET A 40 -16.67 13.97 4.20
CA MET A 40 -16.33 14.33 5.57
C MET A 40 -16.74 15.78 5.92
N PRO A 41 -16.42 16.81 5.11
CA PRO A 41 -16.94 18.16 5.35
C PRO A 41 -18.47 18.20 5.40
N LEU A 42 -19.15 17.52 4.47
CA LEU A 42 -20.62 17.45 4.46
C LEU A 42 -21.19 16.80 5.73
N ALA A 43 -20.56 15.73 6.22
CA ALA A 43 -20.97 15.09 7.46
C ALA A 43 -20.72 15.97 8.69
N LEU A 44 -19.62 16.72 8.69
CA LEU A 44 -19.30 17.68 9.76
C LEU A 44 -20.30 18.85 9.76
N ASP A 45 -20.64 19.38 8.59
CA ASP A 45 -21.59 20.49 8.46
C ASP A 45 -23.02 20.08 8.87
N ALA A 46 -23.44 18.87 8.50
CA ALA A 46 -24.79 18.38 8.78
C ALA A 46 -24.98 17.82 10.20
N TYR A 47 -23.97 17.13 10.75
CA TYR A 47 -24.11 16.35 11.99
C TYR A 47 -23.10 16.71 13.08
N GLY A 48 -22.20 17.67 12.82
CA GLY A 48 -21.09 18.01 13.70
C GLY A 48 -20.06 16.89 13.83
N TRP A 49 -19.01 17.14 14.61
CA TRP A 49 -17.92 16.17 14.79
C TRP A 49 -18.37 14.85 15.46
N ARG A 50 -19.32 14.91 16.40
CA ARG A 50 -19.86 13.71 17.07
C ARG A 50 -20.64 12.83 16.11
N GLY A 51 -21.51 13.42 15.28
CA GLY A 51 -22.29 12.68 14.29
C GLY A 51 -21.40 12.10 13.19
N ALA A 52 -20.41 12.86 12.71
CA ALA A 52 -19.41 12.37 11.76
C ALA A 52 -18.63 11.14 12.30
N LEU A 53 -18.23 11.17 13.58
CA LEU A 53 -17.58 10.01 14.23
C LEU A 53 -18.51 8.79 14.32
N LEU A 54 -19.79 8.98 14.63
CA LEU A 54 -20.78 7.88 14.67
C LEU A 54 -21.00 7.27 13.28
N LEU A 55 -21.09 8.10 12.23
CA LEU A 55 -21.21 7.63 10.85
C LEU A 55 -19.96 6.83 10.44
N LEU A 56 -18.77 7.32 10.76
CA LEU A 56 -17.53 6.61 10.48
C LEU A 56 -17.45 5.28 11.24
N ALA A 57 -17.91 5.24 12.50
CA ALA A 57 -17.99 4.02 13.29
C ALA A 57 -18.99 3.02 12.69
N ALA A 58 -20.16 3.47 12.24
CA ALA A 58 -21.16 2.63 11.58
C ALA A 58 -20.63 2.01 10.28
N VAL A 59 -19.96 2.81 9.43
CA VAL A 59 -19.28 2.30 8.23
C VAL A 59 -18.22 1.27 8.60
N SER A 60 -17.40 1.57 9.61
CA SER A 60 -16.34 0.67 10.10
C SER A 60 -16.90 -0.65 10.65
N LEU A 61 -18.08 -0.66 11.25
CA LEU A 61 -18.71 -1.87 11.78
C LEU A 61 -19.05 -2.89 10.68
N ASN A 62 -19.29 -2.44 9.43
CA ASN A 62 -19.47 -3.33 8.29
C ASN A 62 -18.25 -4.23 8.01
N LEU A 63 -17.06 -3.82 8.47
CA LEU A 63 -15.85 -4.64 8.38
C LEU A 63 -15.97 -5.95 9.17
N VAL A 64 -16.78 -5.99 10.24
CA VAL A 64 -17.02 -7.22 11.01
C VAL A 64 -17.77 -8.25 10.17
N ALA A 65 -18.83 -7.82 9.48
CA ALA A 65 -19.58 -8.67 8.57
C ALA A 65 -18.69 -9.16 7.41
N ALA A 66 -17.90 -8.27 6.82
CA ALA A 66 -16.93 -8.64 5.77
C ALA A 66 -15.88 -9.63 6.27
N ALA A 67 -15.36 -9.45 7.50
CA ALA A 67 -14.41 -10.37 8.10
C ALA A 67 -15.02 -11.76 8.36
N ALA A 68 -16.29 -11.84 8.75
CA ALA A 68 -17.00 -13.11 8.94
C ALA A 68 -17.13 -13.93 7.64
N LEU A 69 -17.00 -13.29 6.47
CA LEU A 69 -17.00 -13.95 5.17
C LEU A 69 -15.63 -14.51 4.77
N LEU A 70 -14.54 -14.12 5.44
CA LEU A 70 -13.18 -14.62 5.16
C LEU A 70 -13.05 -16.08 5.62
N ARG A 71 -13.36 -17.00 4.71
CA ARG A 71 -13.20 -18.45 4.93
C ARG A 71 -11.92 -18.97 4.27
N PRO A 72 -11.28 -20.02 4.82
CA PRO A 72 -10.18 -20.68 4.13
C PRO A 72 -10.65 -21.35 2.82
N PRO A 73 -9.82 -21.39 1.77
CA PRO A 73 -10.21 -21.99 0.50
C PRO A 73 -10.46 -23.50 0.64
N ARG A 74 -11.59 -23.97 0.07
CA ARG A 74 -12.04 -25.39 0.12
C ARG A 74 -11.06 -26.38 -0.56
N ARG A 75 -10.22 -25.90 -1.47
CA ARG A 75 -9.23 -26.68 -2.24
C ARG A 75 -7.81 -26.14 -2.02
N ALA A 76 -7.49 -25.67 -0.82
CA ALA A 76 -6.09 -25.51 -0.47
C ALA A 76 -5.42 -26.89 -0.52
N PRO A 77 -4.23 -27.05 -1.12
CA PRO A 77 -3.41 -28.23 -0.88
C PRO A 77 -3.38 -28.47 0.63
N PRO A 78 -3.61 -29.72 1.12
CA PRO A 78 -3.49 -29.99 2.53
C PRO A 78 -2.14 -29.46 3.00
N ASP A 79 -2.14 -28.65 4.06
CA ASP A 79 -0.90 -28.23 4.66
C ASP A 79 -0.09 -29.51 4.93
N PRO A 80 1.16 -29.62 4.45
CA PRO A 80 1.97 -30.78 4.76
C PRO A 80 1.94 -30.97 6.29
N PRO A 81 1.77 -32.22 6.76
CA PRO A 81 1.57 -32.50 8.18
C PRO A 81 2.61 -31.73 8.96
N ASP A 82 2.13 -30.98 9.94
CA ASP A 82 3.03 -30.15 10.72
C ASP A 82 4.10 -31.08 11.29
N PRO A 83 5.40 -30.86 10.98
CA PRO A 83 6.44 -31.74 11.50
C PRO A 83 6.25 -31.81 13.01
N PRO A 84 6.40 -33.02 13.61
CA PRO A 84 6.05 -33.27 14.99
C PRO A 84 6.56 -32.14 15.86
N ALA A 85 5.69 -31.59 16.71
CA ALA A 85 5.96 -30.40 17.49
C ALA A 85 7.21 -30.64 18.35
N SER A 86 8.36 -30.21 17.84
CA SER A 86 9.60 -30.32 18.60
C SER A 86 9.52 -29.29 19.73
N PRO A 87 9.96 -29.63 20.94
CA PRO A 87 10.00 -28.68 22.06
C PRO A 87 10.91 -27.46 21.80
N ARG A 88 11.63 -27.45 20.67
CA ARG A 88 12.52 -26.38 20.20
C ARG A 88 11.97 -25.59 19.00
N ARG A 89 10.69 -25.76 18.63
CA ARG A 89 10.09 -25.08 17.47
C ARG A 89 9.99 -23.58 17.75
N ARG A 90 10.91 -22.80 17.16
CA ARG A 90 10.92 -21.34 17.32
C ARG A 90 9.61 -20.73 16.79
N PRO A 91 9.10 -19.66 17.44
CA PRO A 91 7.94 -18.92 16.95
C PRO A 91 8.10 -18.56 15.47
N ALA A 92 7.00 -18.52 14.71
CA ALA A 92 7.02 -18.15 13.30
C ALA A 92 7.75 -16.80 13.06
N LEU A 93 7.57 -15.84 13.96
CA LEU A 93 8.25 -14.55 13.96
C LEU A 93 9.78 -14.68 14.10
N ALA A 94 10.26 -15.48 15.05
CA ALA A 94 11.69 -15.65 15.31
C ALA A 94 12.45 -16.27 14.13
N ARG A 95 11.75 -17.04 13.28
CA ARG A 95 12.31 -17.54 12.01
C ARG A 95 12.38 -16.45 10.94
N LEU A 96 11.37 -15.59 10.85
CA LEU A 96 11.37 -14.46 9.92
C LEU A 96 12.47 -13.44 10.25
N LEU A 97 12.69 -13.17 11.54
CA LEU A 97 13.78 -12.31 12.04
C LEU A 97 15.19 -12.85 11.72
N ARG A 98 15.31 -14.08 11.22
CA ARG A 98 16.58 -14.67 10.76
C ARG A 98 16.57 -15.00 9.27
N HIS A 99 15.48 -14.69 8.58
CA HIS A 99 15.33 -14.98 7.17
C HIS A 99 15.97 -13.84 6.35
N GLY A 100 17.26 -13.98 6.03
CA GLY A 100 18.06 -12.95 5.35
C GLY A 100 17.39 -12.29 4.14
N PRO A 101 16.81 -13.04 3.18
CA PRO A 101 16.10 -12.45 2.04
C PRO A 101 14.91 -11.57 2.44
N PHE A 102 14.17 -11.98 3.47
CA PHE A 102 13.03 -11.21 3.98
C PHE A 102 13.49 -9.94 4.69
N LEU A 103 14.55 -10.01 5.50
CA LEU A 103 15.08 -8.83 6.17
C LEU A 103 15.59 -7.78 5.19
N ARG A 104 16.29 -8.19 4.13
CA ARG A 104 16.74 -7.27 3.06
C ARG A 104 15.55 -6.65 2.33
N TYR A 105 14.55 -7.46 2.03
CA TYR A 105 13.31 -6.98 1.40
C TYR A 105 12.60 -5.95 2.30
N ALA A 106 12.36 -6.28 3.57
CA ALA A 106 11.69 -5.40 4.53
C ALA A 106 12.49 -4.10 4.79
N ALA A 107 13.82 -4.18 4.90
CA ALA A 107 14.66 -3.00 5.07
C ALA A 107 14.60 -2.06 3.85
N ALA A 108 14.61 -2.62 2.64
CA ALA A 108 14.49 -1.82 1.42
C ALA A 108 13.12 -1.13 1.30
N PHE A 109 12.03 -1.81 1.67
CA PHE A 109 10.71 -1.19 1.69
C PHE A 109 10.56 -0.15 2.80
N ALA A 110 11.17 -0.35 3.97
CA ALA A 110 11.18 0.68 5.01
C ALA A 110 11.91 1.96 4.57
N LEU A 111 13.00 1.84 3.81
CA LEU A 111 13.68 2.99 3.21
C LEU A 111 12.81 3.67 2.14
N LEU A 112 12.10 2.89 1.32
CA LEU A 112 11.17 3.43 0.32
C LEU A 112 10.00 4.17 0.99
N ASP A 113 9.43 3.62 2.06
CA ASP A 113 8.30 4.18 2.78
C ASP A 113 8.65 5.46 3.54
N ALA A 114 9.91 5.59 3.99
CA ALA A 114 10.44 6.84 4.55
C ALA A 114 10.33 8.02 3.56
N GLY A 115 10.48 7.76 2.25
CA GLY A 115 10.31 8.76 1.19
C GLY A 115 8.91 8.82 0.57
N TYR A 116 8.03 7.87 0.86
CA TYR A 116 6.75 7.71 0.15
C TYR A 116 5.80 8.90 0.36
N TYR A 117 5.76 9.46 1.57
CA TYR A 117 4.86 10.58 1.88
C TYR A 117 5.42 11.95 1.50
N VAL A 118 6.72 12.05 1.19
CA VAL A 118 7.40 13.33 0.91
C VAL A 118 6.76 14.04 -0.29
N PRO A 119 6.55 13.41 -1.46
CA PRO A 119 5.87 14.07 -2.58
C PRO A 119 4.45 14.53 -2.28
N PHE A 120 3.72 13.83 -1.40
CA PHE A 120 2.36 14.23 -0.99
C PHE A 120 2.35 15.49 -0.11
N VAL A 121 3.42 15.76 0.62
CA VAL A 121 3.52 16.99 1.43
C VAL A 121 4.13 18.12 0.61
N HIS A 122 5.29 17.88 -0.01
CA HIS A 122 6.06 18.91 -0.68
C HIS A 122 5.51 19.27 -2.07
N GLY A 123 4.70 18.42 -2.70
CA GLY A 123 4.05 18.76 -3.96
C GLY A 123 3.13 19.98 -3.85
N ALA A 124 2.34 20.07 -2.76
CA ALA A 124 1.51 21.25 -2.50
C ALA A 124 2.35 22.47 -2.10
N ALA A 125 3.43 22.29 -1.34
CA ALA A 125 4.36 23.37 -1.01
C ALA A 125 4.99 23.97 -2.26
N ARG A 126 5.48 23.12 -3.18
CA ARG A 126 6.06 23.55 -4.45
C ARG A 126 5.05 24.30 -5.33
N ALA A 127 3.78 23.89 -5.33
CA ALA A 127 2.73 24.63 -6.04
C ALA A 127 2.57 26.05 -5.49
N ARG A 128 2.61 26.21 -4.16
CA ARG A 128 2.54 27.53 -3.51
C ARG A 128 3.75 28.41 -3.80
N GLU A 129 4.95 27.83 -3.86
CA GLU A 129 6.17 28.55 -4.29
C GLU A 129 6.07 29.09 -5.71
N LEU A 130 5.33 28.40 -6.60
CA LEU A 130 5.01 28.88 -7.95
C LEU A 130 3.89 29.95 -7.96
N GLY A 131 3.45 30.43 -6.80
CA GLY A 131 2.37 31.41 -6.67
C GLY A 131 0.97 30.83 -6.87
N CYS A 132 0.80 29.50 -6.81
CA CYS A 132 -0.52 28.90 -6.92
C CYS A 132 -1.35 29.12 -5.66
N ASP A 133 -2.66 29.31 -5.84
CA ASP A 133 -3.63 29.37 -4.75
C ASP A 133 -3.86 27.98 -4.10
N SER A 134 -4.57 27.98 -2.97
CA SER A 134 -4.89 26.75 -2.23
C SER A 134 -5.63 25.72 -3.07
N ARG A 135 -6.48 26.17 -4.02
CA ARG A 135 -7.23 25.27 -4.91
C ARG A 135 -6.30 24.52 -5.85
N ARG A 136 -5.36 25.22 -6.50
CA ARG A 136 -4.38 24.61 -7.40
C ARG A 136 -3.37 23.76 -6.63
N ALA A 137 -2.91 24.19 -5.46
CA ALA A 137 -2.06 23.36 -4.62
C ALA A 137 -2.76 22.05 -4.21
N GLY A 138 -4.04 22.13 -3.84
CA GLY A 138 -4.87 20.94 -3.58
C GLY A 138 -5.07 20.05 -4.81
N ALA A 139 -5.17 20.64 -6.01
CA ALA A 139 -5.32 19.89 -7.25
C ALA A 139 -4.09 19.01 -7.58
N VAL A 140 -2.88 19.42 -7.20
CA VAL A 140 -1.66 18.60 -7.34
C VAL A 140 -1.78 17.32 -6.51
N LEU A 141 -2.23 17.44 -5.26
CA LEU A 141 -2.44 16.30 -4.36
C LEU A 141 -3.57 15.40 -4.85
N ALA A 142 -4.66 16.00 -5.32
CA ALA A 142 -5.79 15.27 -5.88
C ALA A 142 -5.39 14.47 -7.12
N ALA A 143 -4.57 15.04 -8.00
CA ALA A 143 -4.04 14.33 -9.16
C ALA A 143 -3.17 13.13 -8.76
N MET A 144 -2.27 13.31 -7.79
CA MET A 144 -1.42 12.24 -7.25
C MET A 144 -2.27 11.09 -6.68
N ALA A 145 -3.27 11.40 -5.85
CA ALA A 145 -4.17 10.41 -5.25
C ALA A 145 -5.08 9.71 -6.27
N ALA A 146 -5.58 10.44 -7.28
CA ALA A 146 -6.44 9.87 -8.32
C ALA A 146 -5.69 8.84 -9.17
N VAL A 147 -4.45 9.16 -9.57
CA VAL A 147 -3.65 8.25 -10.41
C VAL A 147 -3.06 7.10 -9.58
N ASP A 148 -2.80 7.29 -8.28
CA ASP A 148 -2.37 6.21 -7.37
C ASP A 148 -3.33 5.02 -7.37
N GLY A 149 -4.64 5.27 -7.30
CA GLY A 149 -5.65 4.21 -7.39
C GLY A 149 -5.58 3.40 -8.68
N ALA A 150 -5.44 4.08 -9.83
CA ALA A 150 -5.28 3.43 -11.12
C ALA A 150 -3.97 2.64 -11.21
N GLY A 151 -2.89 3.19 -10.65
CA GLY A 151 -1.57 2.56 -10.55
C GLY A 151 -1.62 1.22 -9.81
N ARG A 152 -2.38 1.13 -8.71
CA ARG A 152 -2.55 -0.12 -7.93
C ARG A 152 -3.13 -1.25 -8.79
N VAL A 153 -4.17 -0.95 -9.56
CA VAL A 153 -4.82 -1.94 -10.43
C VAL A 153 -3.92 -2.29 -11.63
N ALA A 154 -3.38 -1.28 -12.31
CA ALA A 154 -2.54 -1.47 -13.49
C ALA A 154 -1.24 -2.23 -13.17
N GLY A 155 -0.57 -1.88 -12.07
CA GLY A 155 0.64 -2.54 -11.59
C GLY A 155 0.38 -4.00 -11.24
N GLY A 156 -0.70 -4.27 -10.50
CA GLY A 156 -1.15 -5.63 -10.18
C GLY A 156 -1.49 -6.46 -11.42
N TRP A 157 -2.17 -5.87 -12.40
CA TRP A 157 -2.51 -6.54 -13.66
C TRP A 157 -1.27 -6.86 -14.49
N LEU A 158 -0.34 -5.91 -14.63
CA LEU A 158 0.89 -6.09 -15.40
C LEU A 158 1.78 -7.19 -14.80
N ALA A 159 1.90 -7.21 -13.47
CA ALA A 159 2.68 -8.21 -12.75
C ALA A 159 2.00 -9.58 -12.65
N ALA A 160 0.72 -9.71 -12.99
CA ALA A 160 0.01 -10.99 -13.02
C ALA A 160 0.25 -11.79 -14.31
N ARG A 161 1.01 -11.26 -15.29
CA ARG A 161 1.28 -11.97 -16.55
C ARG A 161 2.27 -13.14 -16.32
N PRO A 162 2.12 -14.29 -17.01
CA PRO A 162 2.94 -15.49 -16.77
C PRO A 162 4.45 -15.30 -17.00
N ALA A 163 4.84 -14.42 -17.93
CA ALA A 163 6.23 -14.10 -18.24
C ALA A 163 6.84 -13.00 -17.33
N ALA A 164 6.04 -12.46 -16.40
CA ALA A 164 6.39 -11.33 -15.55
C ALA A 164 7.02 -11.85 -14.25
N ALA A 165 8.31 -11.61 -14.05
CA ALA A 165 8.87 -11.72 -12.70
C ALA A 165 8.28 -10.58 -11.85
N LEU A 166 7.48 -10.91 -10.85
CA LEU A 166 6.83 -9.95 -9.94
C LEU A 166 7.85 -9.00 -9.32
N LEU A 167 8.94 -9.54 -8.76
CA LEU A 167 10.00 -8.74 -8.16
C LEU A 167 10.67 -7.78 -9.17
N ARG A 168 10.79 -8.16 -10.43
CA ARG A 168 11.34 -7.26 -11.48
C ARG A 168 10.41 -6.08 -11.74
N HIS A 169 9.10 -6.33 -11.82
CA HIS A 169 8.11 -5.25 -11.98
C HIS A 169 8.09 -4.33 -10.76
N LEU A 170 8.15 -4.91 -9.57
CA LEU A 170 8.21 -4.18 -8.31
C LEU A 170 9.39 -3.20 -8.27
N TRP A 171 10.60 -3.68 -8.56
CA TRP A 171 11.78 -2.82 -8.56
C TRP A 171 11.78 -1.78 -9.67
N ALA A 172 11.24 -2.11 -10.85
CA ALA A 172 11.07 -1.15 -11.94
C ALA A 172 10.12 -0.01 -11.54
N TRP A 173 8.95 -0.33 -10.97
CA TRP A 173 8.00 0.68 -10.49
C TRP A 173 8.57 1.49 -9.32
N ALA A 174 9.31 0.87 -8.41
CA ALA A 174 9.98 1.57 -7.30
C ALA A 174 11.02 2.57 -7.82
N ALA A 175 11.84 2.19 -8.81
CA ALA A 175 12.81 3.09 -9.43
C ALA A 175 12.13 4.26 -10.15
N LEU A 176 11.04 4.00 -10.89
CA LEU A 176 10.25 5.04 -11.54
C LEU A 176 9.59 5.99 -10.54
N ALA A 177 9.07 5.48 -9.42
CA ALA A 177 8.52 6.30 -8.35
C ALA A 177 9.59 7.19 -7.72
N GLY A 178 10.78 6.65 -7.44
CA GLY A 178 11.92 7.42 -6.93
C GLY A 178 12.36 8.51 -7.92
N ALA A 179 12.47 8.20 -9.21
CA ALA A 179 12.79 9.18 -10.24
C ALA A 179 11.74 10.29 -10.34
N ALA A 180 10.44 9.94 -10.35
CA ALA A 180 9.36 10.91 -10.38
C ALA A 180 9.37 11.83 -9.14
N ALA A 181 9.70 11.28 -7.96
CA ALA A 181 9.85 12.05 -6.73
C ALA A 181 11.00 13.06 -6.82
N LEU A 182 12.16 12.66 -7.35
CA LEU A 182 13.32 13.54 -7.56
C LEU A 182 13.07 14.66 -8.57
N LEU A 183 12.20 14.40 -9.56
CA LEU A 183 11.86 15.40 -10.58
C LEU A 183 10.77 16.37 -10.11
N LEU A 184 9.96 16.03 -9.10
CA LEU A 184 8.84 16.85 -8.62
C LEU A 184 9.25 18.31 -8.26
N PRO A 185 10.36 18.57 -7.54
CA PRO A 185 10.79 19.94 -7.23
C PRO A 185 11.19 20.75 -8.48
N LEU A 186 11.59 20.08 -9.57
CA LEU A 186 11.95 20.71 -10.83
C LEU A 186 10.74 21.19 -11.63
N GLY A 187 9.51 20.92 -11.16
CA GLY A 187 8.31 21.49 -11.74
C GLY A 187 8.34 23.01 -11.68
N THR A 188 8.41 23.66 -12.85
CA THR A 188 8.43 25.12 -13.01
C THR A 188 7.08 25.72 -13.41
N SER A 189 6.12 24.87 -13.77
CA SER A 189 4.78 25.28 -14.14
C SER A 189 3.75 24.41 -13.43
N PHE A 190 2.54 24.94 -13.23
CA PHE A 190 1.44 24.19 -12.62
C PHE A 190 1.14 22.88 -13.39
N GLY A 191 1.09 22.94 -14.73
CA GLY A 191 0.84 21.76 -15.55
C GLY A 191 1.95 20.71 -15.43
N GLY A 192 3.22 21.15 -15.44
CA GLY A 192 4.36 20.26 -15.23
C GLY A 192 4.35 19.61 -13.85
N LEU A 193 4.01 20.37 -12.81
CA LEU A 193 3.91 19.86 -11.45
C LEU A 193 2.78 18.84 -11.29
N VAL A 194 1.61 19.09 -11.90
CA VAL A 194 0.50 18.12 -11.93
C VAL A 194 0.90 16.85 -12.69
N ALA A 195 1.59 16.97 -13.82
CA ALA A 195 2.04 15.81 -14.59
C ALA A 195 3.05 14.95 -13.81
N LEU A 196 4.02 15.58 -13.15
CA LEU A 196 5.01 14.90 -12.30
C LEU A 196 4.35 14.26 -11.07
N ALA A 197 3.40 14.95 -10.44
CA ALA A 197 2.62 14.43 -9.32
C ALA A 197 1.78 13.22 -9.72
N ALA A 198 1.11 13.28 -10.87
CA ALA A 198 0.36 12.16 -11.43
C ALA A 198 1.26 10.96 -11.77
N ALA A 199 2.43 11.21 -12.37
CA ALA A 199 3.40 10.17 -12.68
C ALA A 199 3.92 9.47 -11.40
N TYR A 200 4.25 10.26 -10.38
CA TYR A 200 4.62 9.73 -9.07
C TYR A 200 3.49 8.90 -8.47
N GLY A 201 2.27 9.45 -8.42
CA GLY A 201 1.09 8.76 -7.90
C GLY A 201 0.88 7.41 -8.58
N GLY A 202 0.92 7.35 -9.92
CA GLY A 202 0.77 6.10 -10.66
C GLY A 202 1.87 5.07 -10.36
N CYS A 203 3.13 5.49 -10.30
CA CYS A 203 4.24 4.58 -9.99
C CYS A 203 4.19 4.08 -8.54
N ALA A 204 3.98 5.00 -7.59
CA ALA A 204 3.85 4.71 -6.17
C ALA A 204 2.65 3.78 -5.90
N GLY A 205 1.53 4.04 -6.56
CA GLY A 205 0.35 3.19 -6.52
C GLY A 205 0.62 1.79 -7.07
N ALA A 206 1.42 1.66 -8.14
CA ALA A 206 1.81 0.35 -8.67
C ALA A 206 2.73 -0.42 -7.71
N VAL A 207 3.59 0.25 -6.92
CA VAL A 207 4.44 -0.39 -5.91
C VAL A 207 3.60 -0.97 -4.76
N ALA A 208 2.59 -0.22 -4.29
CA ALA A 208 1.82 -0.51 -3.08
C ALA A 208 1.18 -1.92 -2.99
N PRO A 209 0.61 -2.52 -4.04
CA PRO A 209 0.11 -3.89 -3.98
C PRO A 209 1.19 -4.93 -4.27
N LEU A 210 2.17 -4.58 -5.12
CA LEU A 210 3.24 -5.49 -5.51
C LEU A 210 4.18 -5.79 -4.34
N GLN A 211 4.39 -4.83 -3.43
CA GLN A 211 5.17 -5.07 -2.20
C GLN A 211 4.56 -6.19 -1.36
N PHE A 212 3.23 -6.22 -1.19
CA PHE A 212 2.55 -7.23 -0.37
C PHE A 212 2.47 -8.58 -1.09
N ALA A 213 2.24 -8.57 -2.41
CA ALA A 213 2.27 -9.79 -3.21
C ALA A 213 3.67 -10.43 -3.22
N GLY A 214 4.73 -9.61 -3.26
CA GLY A 214 6.13 -10.02 -3.28
C GLY A 214 6.58 -10.71 -1.99
N VAL A 215 5.99 -10.38 -0.84
CA VAL A 215 6.28 -11.08 0.43
C VAL A 215 6.08 -12.59 0.29
N ALA A 216 5.00 -13.00 -0.36
CA ALA A 216 4.69 -14.42 -0.54
C ALA A 216 5.66 -15.13 -1.50
N GLU A 217 6.35 -14.42 -2.39
CA GLU A 217 7.45 -14.98 -3.19
C GLU A 217 8.74 -15.15 -2.37
N VAL A 218 9.00 -14.22 -1.44
CA VAL A 218 10.22 -14.25 -0.61
C VAL A 218 10.14 -15.28 0.52
N VAL A 219 9.00 -15.38 1.21
CA VAL A 219 8.85 -16.25 2.41
C VAL A 219 7.92 -17.46 2.21
N GLY A 220 7.27 -17.54 1.05
CA GLY A 220 6.22 -18.52 0.75
C GLY A 220 4.84 -18.14 1.28
N ALA A 221 3.78 -18.56 0.58
CA ALA A 221 2.39 -18.20 0.86
C ALA A 221 1.92 -18.55 2.29
N ARG A 222 2.42 -19.65 2.88
CA ARG A 222 2.05 -20.09 4.24
C ARG A 222 2.52 -19.10 5.32
N ARG A 223 3.65 -18.42 5.10
CA ARG A 223 4.25 -17.50 6.09
C ARG A 223 3.94 -16.04 5.77
N ALA A 224 3.31 -15.75 4.63
CA ALA A 224 3.03 -14.41 4.15
C ALA A 224 2.28 -13.55 5.18
N GLY A 225 1.27 -14.09 5.88
CA GLY A 225 0.52 -13.31 6.88
C GLY A 225 1.41 -12.77 8.02
N HIS A 226 2.25 -13.62 8.63
CA HIS A 226 3.19 -13.20 9.67
C HIS A 226 4.27 -12.26 9.12
N ALA A 227 4.75 -12.51 7.90
CA ALA A 227 5.77 -11.70 7.26
C ALA A 227 5.24 -10.30 6.88
N ILE A 228 4.02 -10.18 6.37
CA ILE A 228 3.37 -8.89 6.09
C ILE A 228 3.22 -8.08 7.38
N GLY A 229 2.79 -8.71 8.49
CA GLY A 229 2.67 -8.01 9.77
C GLY A 229 4.02 -7.51 10.30
N LEU A 230 5.07 -8.33 10.24
CA LEU A 230 6.42 -7.92 10.64
C LEU A 230 7.00 -6.86 9.70
N MET A 231 6.73 -6.96 8.40
CA MET A 231 7.16 -5.97 7.40
C MET A 231 6.54 -4.61 7.69
N GLN A 232 5.23 -4.53 7.95
CA GLN A 232 4.54 -3.29 8.32
C GLN A 232 5.10 -2.66 9.60
N LEU A 233 5.51 -3.46 10.58
CA LEU A 233 6.17 -2.95 11.78
C LEU A 233 7.50 -2.25 11.43
N VAL A 234 8.31 -2.86 10.55
CA VAL A 234 9.59 -2.29 10.11
C VAL A 234 9.35 -1.05 9.24
N GLU A 235 8.37 -1.08 8.34
CA GLU A 235 7.95 0.06 7.51
C GLU A 235 7.48 1.24 8.35
N SER A 236 6.72 0.99 9.42
CA SER A 236 6.24 2.04 10.33
C SER A 236 7.39 2.84 10.94
N VAL A 237 8.51 2.19 11.26
CA VAL A 237 9.72 2.88 11.74
C VAL A 237 10.30 3.78 10.64
N GLY A 238 10.34 3.30 9.40
CA GLY A 238 10.75 4.10 8.24
C GLY A 238 9.87 5.34 8.04
N SER A 239 8.55 5.17 8.03
CA SER A 239 7.60 6.28 7.88
C SER A 239 7.71 7.34 9.00
N LEU A 240 8.01 6.90 10.23
CA LEU A 240 8.19 7.80 11.38
C LEU A 240 9.43 8.67 11.23
N LEU A 241 10.52 8.12 10.67
CA LEU A 241 11.77 8.83 10.41
C LEU A 241 11.70 9.67 9.12
N GLY A 242 10.79 9.36 8.21
CA GLY A 242 10.62 10.08 6.95
C GLY A 242 10.23 11.55 7.12
N ALA A 243 9.22 11.84 7.94
CA ALA A 243 8.71 13.20 8.10
C ALA A 243 9.72 14.19 8.72
N PRO A 244 10.54 13.84 9.73
CA PRO A 244 11.58 14.72 10.25
C PRO A 244 12.80 14.94 9.34
N LEU A 245 13.04 14.05 8.37
CA LEU A 245 14.20 14.09 7.47
C LEU A 245 13.91 14.78 6.12
N ALA A 246 12.65 15.10 5.85
CA ALA A 246 12.15 15.75 4.63
C ALA A 246 12.00 17.26 4.82
#